data_AF-A0A7J9Q7N0-F1
#
_entry.id   AF-A0A7J9Q7N0-F1
#
_cell.length_a   1.000
_cell.length_b   1.000
_cell.length_c   1.000
_cell.angle_alpha   90.00
_cell.angle_beta   90.00
_cell.angle_gamma   90.00
#
_symmetry.space_group_name_H-M   'P 1'
#
loop_
_entity.id
_entity.type
_entity.pdbx_description
1 polymer ?
#
loop_
_entity_poly.entity_id
_entity_poly.type
_entity_poly.pdbx_seq_one_letter_code
_entity_poly.pdbx_strand_id
1 'polypeptide(L)'
;MFNETKIEKKIDIKEFLDFINDYKEEQIECTEHTFFRLSEKQRKIYTCNKLKRIITKEKPFLAGIQYNKNYAVFYKYKNRNLKIIVNLDNTKIKIVTFYFIEEWQIPKI
;
A
#
# COMPACT_ATOMS: atom_id res chain seq x y z
N MET A 1 2.07 15.83 16.92
CA MET A 1 2.17 16.51 15.60
C MET A 1 2.00 15.44 14.51
N PHE A 2 0.80 15.23 13.97
CA PHE A 2 0.42 14.06 13.15
C PHE A 2 0.70 14.20 11.64
N ASN A 3 1.82 14.82 11.25
CA ASN A 3 2.10 15.04 9.82
C ASN A 3 2.82 13.86 9.14
N GLU A 4 3.34 12.89 9.90
CA GLU A 4 4.19 11.81 9.38
C GLU A 4 3.52 10.95 8.30
N THR A 5 2.19 10.79 8.36
CA THR A 5 1.43 9.95 7.43
C THR A 5 0.77 10.74 6.29
N LYS A 6 0.95 12.07 6.25
CA LYS A 6 0.54 12.88 5.10
C LYS A 6 1.46 12.57 3.93
N ILE A 7 0.91 12.66 2.72
CA ILE A 7 1.72 12.53 1.50
C ILE A 7 2.54 13.81 1.37
N GLU A 8 3.86 13.65 1.42
CA GLU A 8 4.87 14.68 1.15
C GLU A 8 4.97 14.92 -0.36
N LYS A 9 5.04 13.84 -1.15
CA LYS A 9 5.27 13.91 -2.59
C LYS A 9 4.38 12.91 -3.34
N LYS A 10 3.74 13.35 -4.42
CA LYS A 10 3.03 12.48 -5.36
C LYS A 10 4.05 11.76 -6.24
N ILE A 11 3.85 10.46 -6.45
CA ILE A 11 4.65 9.66 -7.38
C ILE A 11 3.80 9.39 -8.62
N ASP A 12 4.43 9.39 -9.78
CA ASP A 12 3.76 8.93 -10.98
C ASP A 12 3.42 7.44 -10.86
N ILE A 13 2.23 7.05 -11.33
CA ILE A 13 1.79 5.65 -11.24
C ILE A 13 2.71 4.75 -12.07
N LYS A 14 3.20 5.24 -13.21
CA LYS A 14 4.12 4.49 -14.06
C LYS A 14 5.45 4.26 -13.34
N GLU A 15 6.01 5.32 -12.75
CA GLU A 15 7.24 5.22 -11.95
C GLU A 15 7.08 4.19 -10.82
N PHE A 16 5.96 4.24 -10.09
CA PHE A 16 5.68 3.24 -9.06
C PHE A 16 5.57 1.81 -9.62
N LEU A 17 4.88 1.61 -10.74
CA LEU A 17 4.74 0.30 -11.35
C LEU A 17 6.08 -0.24 -11.87
N ASP A 18 6.90 0.62 -12.48
CA ASP A 18 8.25 0.28 -12.93
C ASP A 18 9.09 -0.19 -11.73
N PHE A 19 9.03 0.53 -10.61
CA PHE A 19 9.69 0.10 -9.36
C PHE A 19 9.19 -1.26 -8.86
N ILE A 20 7.88 -1.50 -8.81
CA ILE A 20 7.32 -2.76 -8.31
C ILE A 20 7.68 -3.94 -9.23
N ASN A 21 7.75 -3.73 -10.54
CA ASN A 21 8.06 -4.77 -11.52
C ASN A 21 9.48 -5.31 -11.38
N ASP A 22 10.40 -4.54 -10.80
CA ASP A 22 11.77 -4.99 -10.53
C ASP A 22 11.85 -6.01 -9.37
N TYR A 23 10.78 -6.17 -8.57
CA TYR A 23 10.73 -7.09 -7.45
C TYR A 23 9.95 -8.36 -7.77
N LYS A 24 10.46 -9.49 -7.29
CA LYS A 24 9.73 -10.77 -7.31
C LYS A 24 8.72 -10.84 -6.15
N GLU A 25 7.66 -11.64 -6.30
CA GLU A 25 6.67 -11.85 -5.22
C GLU A 25 7.29 -12.34 -3.89
N GLU A 26 8.43 -13.04 -3.97
CA GLU A 26 9.23 -13.51 -2.83
C GLU A 26 9.87 -12.35 -2.04
N GLN A 27 10.18 -11.24 -2.70
CA GLN A 27 10.77 -10.05 -2.10
C GLN A 27 9.72 -9.14 -1.44
N ILE A 28 8.44 -9.45 -1.59
CA ILE A 28 7.34 -8.73 -0.95
C ILE A 28 6.97 -9.46 0.34
N GLU A 29 7.02 -8.79 1.48
CA GLU A 29 6.76 -9.38 2.80
C GLU A 29 5.72 -8.57 3.56
N CYS A 30 4.93 -9.23 4.40
CA CYS A 30 4.01 -8.56 5.31
C CYS A 30 4.66 -8.44 6.68
N THR A 31 4.67 -7.25 7.26
CA THR A 31 5.13 -7.06 8.64
C THR A 31 4.07 -7.54 9.64
N GLU A 32 4.45 -7.71 10.91
CA GLU A 32 3.52 -8.05 12.00
C GLU A 32 2.37 -7.04 12.13
N HIS A 33 2.63 -5.77 11.81
CA HIS A 33 1.63 -4.70 11.87
C HIS A 33 0.66 -4.67 10.68
N THR A 34 0.91 -5.48 9.64
CA THR A 34 0.10 -5.49 8.41
C THR A 34 -1.38 -5.69 8.71
N PHE A 35 -1.68 -6.63 9.61
CA PHE A 35 -3.03 -7.09 9.93
C PHE A 35 -3.57 -6.51 11.25
N PHE A 36 -2.83 -5.59 11.88
CA PHE A 36 -3.18 -5.06 13.20
C PHE A 36 -4.53 -4.34 13.19
N ARG A 37 -4.84 -3.66 12.08
CA ARG A 37 -6.09 -2.90 11.89
C ARG A 37 -7.29 -3.74 11.46
N LEU A 38 -7.11 -5.05 11.26
CA LEU A 38 -8.17 -5.93 10.80
C LEU A 38 -8.87 -6.63 11.95
N SER A 39 -10.19 -6.75 11.84
CA SER A 39 -10.97 -7.68 12.65
C SER A 39 -10.61 -9.14 12.31
N GLU A 40 -10.90 -10.08 13.22
CA GLU A 40 -10.64 -11.51 12.97
C GLU A 40 -11.29 -12.03 11.69
N LYS A 41 -12.51 -11.57 11.38
CA LYS A 41 -13.22 -11.90 10.13
C LYS A 41 -12.44 -11.44 8.89
N GLN A 42 -11.83 -10.25 8.95
CA GLN A 42 -11.02 -9.72 7.87
C GLN A 42 -9.67 -10.44 7.75
N ARG A 43 -9.05 -10.83 8.87
CA ARG A 43 -7.79 -11.60 8.86
C ARG A 43 -7.92 -12.96 8.15
N LYS A 44 -9.11 -13.56 8.16
CA LYS A 44 -9.40 -14.79 7.38
C LYS A 44 -9.47 -14.58 5.87
N ILE A 45 -9.76 -13.35 5.42
CA ILE A 45 -9.98 -13.03 4.00
C ILE A 45 -8.74 -12.39 3.36
N TYR A 46 -8.04 -11.55 4.11
CA TYR A 46 -6.87 -10.82 3.65
C TYR A 46 -5.61 -11.50 4.17
N THR A 47 -5.03 -12.34 3.31
CA THR A 47 -3.75 -13.00 3.55
C THR A 47 -2.62 -12.21 2.91
N CYS A 48 -1.38 -12.47 3.36
CA CYS A 48 -0.21 -11.80 2.79
C CYS A 48 -0.12 -12.01 1.27
N ASN A 49 -0.32 -13.24 0.80
CA ASN A 49 -0.33 -13.57 -0.64
C ASN A 49 -1.34 -12.75 -1.45
N LYS A 50 -2.47 -12.40 -0.84
CA LYS A 50 -3.48 -11.57 -1.48
C LYS A 50 -3.03 -10.12 -1.62
N LEU A 51 -2.39 -9.57 -0.59
CA LEU A 51 -1.83 -8.22 -0.65
C LEU A 51 -0.67 -8.13 -1.64
N LYS A 52 0.20 -9.14 -1.67
CA LYS A 52 1.27 -9.26 -2.69
C LYS A 52 0.69 -9.17 -4.10
N ARG A 53 -0.32 -9.99 -4.40
CA ARG A 53 -1.03 -9.98 -5.69
C ARG A 53 -1.66 -8.64 -6.01
N ILE A 54 -2.23 -7.94 -5.03
CA ILE A 54 -2.80 -6.61 -5.26
C ILE A 54 -1.70 -5.64 -5.67
N ILE A 55 -0.57 -5.62 -4.97
CA ILE A 55 0.54 -4.71 -5.27
C ILE A 55 1.16 -5.00 -6.65
N THR A 56 1.28 -6.27 -7.03
CA THR A 56 1.96 -6.65 -8.28
C THR A 56 1.05 -6.67 -9.51
N LYS A 57 -0.25 -6.96 -9.35
CA LYS A 57 -1.15 -7.17 -10.49
C LYS A 57 -2.21 -6.08 -10.67
N GLU A 58 -2.59 -5.38 -9.61
CA GLU A 58 -3.60 -4.34 -9.71
C GLU A 58 -2.94 -3.00 -10.05
N LYS A 59 -3.62 -2.18 -10.85
CA LYS A 59 -3.16 -0.83 -11.14
C LYS A 59 -3.61 0.12 -10.02
N PRO A 60 -2.70 0.79 -9.32
CA PRO A 60 -3.09 1.82 -8.37
C PRO A 60 -3.61 3.05 -9.13
N PHE A 61 -4.54 3.78 -8.52
CA PHE A 61 -5.04 5.05 -9.06
C PHE A 61 -4.34 6.26 -8.45
N LEU A 62 -3.60 6.08 -7.35
CA LEU A 62 -2.80 7.12 -6.72
C LEU A 62 -1.63 6.46 -5.97
N ALA A 63 -0.46 7.09 -6.02
CA ALA A 63 0.71 6.73 -5.24
C ALA A 63 1.40 7.99 -4.71
N GLY A 64 1.96 7.93 -3.51
CA GLY A 64 2.67 9.05 -2.90
C GLY A 64 3.60 8.62 -1.78
N ILE A 65 4.66 9.38 -1.56
CA ILE A 65 5.60 9.22 -0.44
C ILE A 65 5.06 10.00 0.75
N GLN A 66 4.99 9.36 1.90
CA GLN A 66 4.66 9.96 3.19
C GLN A 66 5.91 10.59 3.81
N TYR A 67 5.74 11.56 4.72
CA TYR A 67 6.86 12.20 5.42
C TYR A 67 7.77 11.20 6.17
N ASN A 68 7.23 10.08 6.63
CA ASN A 68 7.99 8.98 7.23
C ASN A 68 8.67 8.04 6.20
N LYS A 69 8.79 8.46 4.94
CA LYS A 69 9.41 7.73 3.82
C LYS A 69 8.71 6.44 3.40
N ASN A 70 7.53 6.15 3.96
CA ASN A 70 6.70 5.07 3.45
C ASN A 70 5.92 5.52 2.21
N TYR A 71 5.59 4.57 1.35
CA TYR A 71 4.77 4.76 0.17
C TYR A 71 3.32 4.46 0.52
N ALA A 72 2.45 5.45 0.33
CA ALA A 72 1.02 5.29 0.37
C ALA A 72 0.49 5.05 -1.04
N VAL A 73 -0.09 3.88 -1.26
CA VAL A 73 -0.58 3.44 -2.56
C VAL A 73 -2.05 3.12 -2.47
N PHE A 74 -2.83 3.59 -3.44
CA PHE A 74 -4.28 3.54 -3.41
C PHE A 74 -4.82 2.76 -4.61
N TYR A 75 -5.70 1.80 -4.32
CA TYR A 75 -6.29 0.88 -5.28
C TYR A 75 -7.81 0.90 -5.21
N LYS A 76 -8.48 0.68 -6.34
CA LYS A 76 -9.90 0.32 -6.36
C LYS A 76 -10.00 -1.19 -6.21
N TYR A 77 -10.57 -1.65 -5.10
CA TYR A 77 -10.71 -3.07 -4.81
C TYR A 77 -12.13 -3.40 -4.34
N LYS A 78 -12.84 -4.23 -5.12
CA LYS A 78 -14.25 -4.62 -4.86
C LYS A 78 -15.16 -3.44 -4.53
N ASN A 79 -15.16 -2.41 -5.38
CA ASN A 79 -15.93 -1.16 -5.23
C ASN A 79 -15.59 -0.32 -4.00
N ARG A 80 -14.45 -0.56 -3.34
CA ARG A 80 -13.95 0.25 -2.22
C ARG A 80 -12.57 0.80 -2.54
N ASN A 81 -12.20 1.90 -1.88
CA ASN A 81 -10.84 2.42 -1.97
C ASN A 81 -9.98 1.72 -0.92
N LEU A 82 -8.90 1.10 -1.37
CA LEU A 82 -7.94 0.41 -0.53
C LEU A 82 -6.67 1.23 -0.49
N LYS A 83 -6.25 1.65 0.70
CA LYS A 83 -4.93 2.24 0.93
C LYS A 83 -4.00 1.18 1.49
N ILE A 84 -2.87 0.97 0.82
CA ILE A 84 -1.78 0.12 1.28
C ILE A 84 -0.59 1.03 1.58
N ILE A 85 0.01 0.85 2.75
CA ILE A 85 1.27 1.50 3.11
C ILE A 85 2.36 0.46 2.93
N VAL A 86 3.31 0.75 2.06
CA VAL A 86 4.47 -0.08 1.80
C VAL A 86 5.75 0.70 2.12
N ASN A 87 6.74 -0.01 2.61
CA ASN A 87 8.09 0.49 2.78
C ASN A 87 8.94 -0.20 1.71
N LEU A 88 9.58 0.59 0.84
CA LEU A 88 10.44 0.09 -0.22
C LEU A 88 11.88 0.20 0.24
N ASP A 89 12.53 -0.95 0.40
CA ASP A 89 13.98 -1.06 0.62
C ASP A 89 14.65 -1.57 -0.67
N ASN A 90 15.97 -1.43 -0.78
CA ASN A 90 16.73 -1.85 -1.97
C ASN A 90 16.58 -3.35 -2.31
N THR A 91 16.14 -4.18 -1.38
CA THR A 91 16.07 -5.64 -1.53
C THR A 91 14.66 -6.21 -1.38
N LYS A 92 13.76 -5.50 -0.71
CA LYS A 92 12.44 -6.01 -0.31
C LYS A 92 11.39 -4.91 -0.27
N ILE A 93 10.15 -5.31 -0.50
CA ILE A 93 8.95 -4.50 -0.30
C ILE A 93 8.27 -4.99 0.97
N LYS A 94 8.19 -4.14 1.99
CA LYS A 94 7.49 -4.47 3.23
C LYS A 94 6.11 -3.81 3.24
N ILE A 95 5.07 -4.63 3.28
CA ILE A 95 3.71 -4.15 3.49
C ILE A 95 3.59 -3.82 4.97
N VAL A 96 3.47 -2.53 5.30
CA VAL A 96 3.43 -2.06 6.69
C VAL A 96 2.03 -2.21 7.27
N THR A 97 1.01 -1.76 6.52
CA THR A 97 -0.39 -1.87 6.89
C THR A 97 -1.28 -1.59 5.69
N PHE A 98 -2.56 -1.93 5.80
CA PHE A 98 -3.57 -1.54 4.82
C PHE A 98 -4.91 -1.31 5.50
N TYR A 99 -5.76 -0.50 4.86
CA TYR A 99 -7.13 -0.27 5.30
C TYR A 99 -7.97 0.30 4.17
N PHE A 100 -9.29 0.11 4.28
CA PHE A 100 -10.24 0.75 3.38
C PHE A 100 -10.43 2.20 3.79
N ILE A 101 -10.60 3.07 2.80
CA ILE A 101 -10.86 4.49 2.99
C ILE A 101 -12.07 4.93 2.20
N GLU A 102 -12.72 5.97 2.69
CA GLU A 102 -13.77 6.68 1.98
C GLU A 102 -13.18 7.66 0.96
N GLU A 103 -14.01 8.11 0.01
CA GLU A 103 -13.57 9.00 -1.07
C GLU A 103 -13.03 10.35 -0.55
N TRP A 104 -13.64 10.91 0.50
CA TRP A 104 -13.19 12.15 1.12
C TRP A 104 -11.83 12.04 1.82
N GLN A 105 -11.35 10.82 2.10
CA GLN A 105 -10.03 10.56 2.68
C GLN A 105 -8.92 10.44 1.63
N ILE A 106 -9.28 10.42 0.33
CA ILE A 106 -8.32 10.41 -0.76
C ILE A 106 -7.65 11.80 -0.82
N PRO A 107 -6.32 11.89 -0.74
CA PRO A 107 -5.62 13.17 -0.82
C PRO A 107 -5.87 13.86 -2.16
N LYS A 108 -6.23 15.15 -2.10
CA LYS A 108 -6.29 16.03 -3.27
C LYS A 108 -4.88 16.61 -3.49
N ILE A 109 -4.07 15.91 -4.28
CA ILE A 109 -2.66 16.23 -4.59
C ILE A 109 -2.42 16.28 -6.09
#